data_AF-A0A2B7Z2B6-F1
#
_entry.id   AF-A0A2B7Z2B6-F1
#
_cell.length_a   1.000
_cell.length_b   1.000
_cell.length_c   1.000
_cell.angle_alpha   90.00
_cell.angle_beta   90.00
_cell.angle_gamma   90.00
#
_symmetry.space_group_name_H-M   'P 1'
#
loop_
_entity.id
_entity.type
_entity.pdbx_description
1 polymer ?
#
loop_
_entity_poly.entity_id
_entity_poly.type
_entity_poly.pdbx_seq_one_letter_code
_entity_poly.pdbx_strand_id
1 'polypeptide(L)'
;MDSSDLERFFNRQWKTIIEKCEKALGPDDLEQIQSITSWDSMQKYVFESVGTGSGGLIPYEIVLIKPTLGHLHQYTQTFESQLAPDLQVDFFWGIIGVLLKLTT
;
A
#
# COMPACT_ATOMS: atom_id res chain seq x y z
N MET A 1 19.53 0.74 -22.28
CA MET A 1 18.83 -0.43 -21.73
C MET A 1 17.49 -0.47 -22.42
N ASP A 2 17.08 -1.61 -22.99
CA ASP A 2 15.79 -1.67 -23.66
C ASP A 2 14.63 -1.70 -22.64
N SER A 3 13.41 -1.40 -23.09
CA SER A 3 12.23 -1.32 -22.23
C SER A 3 11.91 -2.65 -21.53
N SER A 4 12.20 -3.78 -22.20
CA SER A 4 11.89 -5.13 -21.70
C SER A 4 12.88 -5.59 -20.62
N ASP A 5 14.16 -5.20 -20.75
CA ASP A 5 15.17 -5.40 -19.73
C ASP A 5 14.84 -4.61 -18.46
N LEU A 6 14.31 -3.40 -18.62
CA LEU A 6 13.94 -2.52 -17.51
C LEU A 6 12.74 -3.09 -16.75
N GLU A 7 11.69 -3.49 -17.47
CA GLU A 7 10.52 -4.17 -16.91
C GLU A 7 10.92 -5.43 -16.14
N ARG A 8 11.74 -6.30 -16.75
CA ARG A 8 12.21 -7.53 -16.10
C ARG A 8 13.10 -7.24 -14.89
N PHE A 9 13.86 -6.15 -14.89
CA PHE A 9 14.62 -5.72 -13.73
C PHE A 9 13.70 -5.26 -12.59
N PHE A 10 12.74 -4.38 -12.87
CA PHE A 10 11.78 -3.87 -11.89
C PHE A 10 10.95 -5.01 -11.27
N ASN A 11 10.40 -5.90 -12.08
CA ASN A 11 9.60 -7.04 -11.58
C ASN A 11 10.43 -7.95 -10.67
N ARG A 12 11.69 -8.21 -11.00
CA ARG A 12 12.59 -9.02 -10.15
C ARG A 12 12.92 -8.33 -8.84
N GLN A 13 13.26 -7.04 -8.88
CA GLN A 13 13.57 -6.27 -7.67
C GLN A 13 12.35 -6.17 -6.77
N TRP A 14 11.19 -5.87 -7.34
CA TRP A 14 9.94 -5.74 -6.61
C TRP A 14 9.55 -7.05 -5.91
N LYS A 15 9.54 -8.17 -6.64
CA LYS A 15 9.27 -9.49 -6.06
C LYS A 15 10.24 -9.83 -4.92
N THR A 16 11.53 -9.53 -5.11
CA THR A 16 12.55 -9.77 -4.06
C THR A 16 12.29 -8.93 -2.81
N ILE A 17 11.82 -7.68 -2.97
CA ILE A 17 11.47 -6.82 -1.84
C ILE A 17 10.25 -7.37 -1.12
N ILE A 18 9.19 -7.77 -1.84
CA ILE A 18 7.99 -8.36 -1.25
C ILE A 18 8.34 -9.59 -0.42
N GLU A 19 9.07 -10.55 -0.99
CA GLU A 19 9.46 -11.77 -0.28
C GLU A 19 10.29 -11.49 0.98
N LYS A 20 11.11 -10.42 0.97
CA LYS A 20 11.87 -9.99 2.16
C LYS A 20 10.96 -9.38 3.20
N CYS A 21 10.00 -8.55 2.79
CA CYS A 21 9.01 -7.96 3.68
C CYS A 21 8.15 -9.05 4.32
N GLU A 22 7.61 -9.98 3.54
CA GLU A 22 6.77 -11.07 4.05
C GLU A 22 7.50 -11.92 5.10
N LYS A 23 8.79 -12.20 4.90
CA LYS A 23 9.62 -12.95 5.86
C LYS A 23 9.92 -12.18 7.15
N ALA A 24 9.88 -10.84 7.10
CA ALA A 24 10.19 -9.98 8.23
C ALA A 24 8.95 -9.66 9.08
N LEU A 25 7.75 -9.81 8.50
CA LEU A 25 6.48 -9.50 9.15
C LEU A 25 5.97 -10.67 10.00
N GLY A 26 5.29 -10.34 11.09
CA GLY A 26 4.56 -11.32 11.87
C GLY A 26 3.33 -11.84 11.10
N PRO A 27 2.79 -13.01 11.48
CA PRO A 27 1.60 -13.58 10.83
C PRO A 27 0.38 -12.64 10.91
N ASP A 28 0.18 -11.96 12.03
CA ASP A 28 -0.94 -11.02 12.22
C ASP A 28 -0.79 -9.76 11.34
N ASP A 29 0.43 -9.32 11.08
CA ASP A 29 0.71 -8.17 10.21
C ASP A 29 0.51 -8.55 8.74
N LEU A 30 0.89 -9.77 8.37
CA LEU A 30 0.66 -10.33 7.04
C LEU A 30 -0.83 -10.45 6.72
N GLU A 31 -1.64 -10.98 7.64
CA GLU A 31 -3.09 -11.06 7.47
C GLU A 31 -3.71 -9.67 7.28
N GLN A 32 -3.25 -8.67 8.04
CA GLN A 32 -3.72 -7.30 7.90
C GLN A 32 -3.34 -6.68 6.55
N ILE A 33 -2.10 -6.87 6.08
CA ILE A 33 -1.64 -6.39 4.76
C ILE A 33 -2.49 -7.03 3.66
N GLN A 34 -2.73 -8.34 3.73
CA GLN A 34 -3.52 -9.07 2.73
C GLN A 34 -5.00 -8.66 2.72
N SER A 35 -5.52 -8.11 3.82
CA SER A 35 -6.90 -7.60 3.90
C SER A 35 -7.10 -6.23 3.24
N ILE A 36 -6.02 -5.51 2.95
CA ILE A 36 -6.04 -4.16 2.38
C ILE A 36 -5.41 -4.22 0.98
N THR A 37 -6.23 -4.51 -0.02
CA THR A 37 -5.74 -4.81 -1.38
C THR A 37 -5.85 -3.65 -2.35
N SER A 38 -6.42 -2.52 -1.95
CA SER A 38 -6.66 -1.42 -2.90
C SER A 38 -6.61 -0.05 -2.23
N TRP A 39 -6.49 0.99 -3.07
CA TRP A 39 -6.65 2.37 -2.64
C TRP A 39 -7.93 2.57 -1.81
N ASP A 40 -9.07 2.13 -2.32
CA ASP A 40 -10.36 2.25 -1.62
C ASP A 40 -10.35 1.50 -0.29
N SER A 41 -9.82 0.27 -0.26
CA SER A 41 -9.73 -0.52 0.97
C SER A 41 -8.82 0.14 2.01
N MET A 42 -7.70 0.71 1.57
CA MET A 42 -6.79 1.47 2.43
C MET A 42 -7.46 2.74 2.97
N GLN A 43 -8.18 3.48 2.12
CA GLN A 43 -8.93 4.65 2.56
C GLN A 43 -9.96 4.29 3.62
N LYS A 44 -10.73 3.21 3.43
CA LYS A 44 -11.70 2.76 4.44
C LYS A 44 -11.01 2.32 5.73
N TYR A 45 -9.93 1.57 5.60
CA TYR A 45 -9.16 1.09 6.74
C TYR A 45 -8.58 2.23 7.59
N VAL A 46 -8.03 3.26 6.95
CA VAL A 46 -7.35 4.38 7.60
C VAL A 46 -8.31 5.51 8.02
N PHE A 47 -9.34 5.78 7.22
CA PHE A 47 -10.23 6.93 7.41
C PHE A 47 -11.61 6.57 7.96
N GLU A 48 -12.09 5.34 7.76
CA GLU A 48 -13.45 4.92 8.15
C GLU A 48 -13.47 3.94 9.34
N SER A 49 -12.34 3.31 9.71
CA SER A 49 -12.32 2.33 10.83
C SER A 49 -12.57 2.95 12.22
N VAL A 50 -12.77 4.27 12.31
CA VAL A 50 -13.08 4.97 13.56
C VAL A 50 -14.55 4.86 13.99
N GLY A 51 -15.33 3.98 13.35
CA GLY A 51 -16.78 3.85 13.51
C GLY A 51 -17.29 2.91 14.61
N THR A 52 -16.48 2.45 15.56
CA THR A 52 -16.98 1.60 16.66
C THR A 52 -16.58 2.12 18.05
N GLY A 53 -17.38 3.06 18.56
CA GLY A 53 -17.59 3.21 20.02
C GLY A 53 -16.94 4.40 20.72
N SER A 54 -16.02 5.14 20.10
CA SER A 54 -15.62 6.46 20.60
C SER A 54 -15.28 7.33 19.42
N GLY A 55 -15.74 8.58 19.39
CA GLY A 55 -15.54 9.52 18.29
C GLY A 55 -14.07 9.88 18.10
N GLY A 56 -13.29 8.96 17.56
CA GLY A 56 -11.93 9.22 17.14
C GLY A 56 -11.99 10.07 15.88
N LEU A 57 -11.43 11.27 15.98
CA LEU A 57 -11.06 12.01 14.80
C LEU A 57 -9.87 11.28 14.16
N ILE A 58 -9.87 11.16 12.83
CA ILE A 58 -8.67 10.80 12.08
C ILE A 58 -7.54 11.73 12.56
N PRO A 59 -6.38 11.22 12.98
CA PRO A 59 -5.29 12.06 13.44
C PRO A 59 -4.94 13.11 12.39
N TYR A 60 -4.76 14.35 12.83
CA TYR A 60 -4.56 15.49 11.95
C TYR A 60 -3.36 15.28 11.01
N GLU A 61 -2.34 14.58 11.49
CA GLU A 61 -1.16 14.14 10.76
C GLU A 61 -1.53 13.30 9.53
N ILE A 62 -2.51 12.40 9.65
CA ILE A 62 -2.98 11.59 8.51
C ILE A 62 -3.76 12.44 7.52
N VAL A 63 -4.57 13.39 8.02
CA VAL A 63 -5.29 14.34 7.15
C VAL A 63 -4.31 15.15 6.30
N LEU A 64 -3.16 15.56 6.87
CA LEU A 64 -2.13 16.31 6.16
C LEU A 64 -1.47 15.55 5.02
N ILE A 65 -1.29 14.22 5.14
CA ILE A 65 -0.66 13.41 4.10
C ILE A 65 -1.64 12.88 3.05
N LYS A 66 -2.95 13.05 3.24
CA LYS A 66 -3.98 12.60 2.29
C LYS A 66 -3.74 13.05 0.84
N PRO A 67 -3.31 14.30 0.54
CA PRO A 67 -2.96 14.69 -0.83
C PRO A 67 -1.80 13.88 -1.40
N THR A 68 -0.76 13.60 -0.60
CA THR A 68 0.38 12.77 -0.99
C THR A 68 -0.05 11.34 -1.29
N LEU A 69 -0.95 10.77 -0.48
CA LEU A 69 -1.55 9.47 -0.73
C LEU A 69 -2.32 9.44 -2.07
N GLY A 70 -3.02 10.54 -2.40
CA GLY A 70 -3.67 10.69 -3.71
C GLY A 70 -2.70 10.70 -4.89
N HIS A 71 -1.52 11.32 -4.75
CA HIS A 71 -0.48 11.26 -5.77
C HIS A 71 0.09 9.84 -5.94
N LEU A 72 0.27 9.10 -4.82
CA LEU A 72 0.70 7.70 -4.88
C LEU A 72 -0.32 6.84 -5.62
N HIS A 73 -1.62 7.10 -5.47
CA HIS A 73 -2.66 6.41 -6.22
C HIS A 73 -2.57 6.65 -7.74
N GLN A 74 -2.36 7.89 -8.16
CA GLN A 74 -2.14 8.21 -9.58
C GLN A 74 -0.87 7.55 -10.12
N TYR A 75 0.17 7.48 -9.29
CA TYR A 75 1.42 6.82 -9.62
C TYR A 75 1.25 5.31 -9.81
N THR A 76 0.56 4.62 -8.89
CA THR A 76 0.30 3.18 -9.02
C THR A 76 -0.53 2.85 -10.26
N GLN A 77 -1.55 3.66 -10.57
CA GLN A 77 -2.34 3.50 -11.80
C GLN A 77 -1.49 3.61 -13.07
N THR A 78 -0.52 4.53 -13.07
CA THR A 78 0.43 4.67 -14.19
C THR A 78 1.33 3.45 -14.30
N PHE A 79 1.79 2.90 -13.17
CA PHE A 79 2.63 1.71 -13.15
C PHE A 79 1.90 0.45 -13.63
N GLU A 80 0.67 0.22 -13.15
CA GLU A 80 -0.16 -0.93 -13.57
C GLU A 80 -0.47 -0.86 -15.07
N SER A 81 -0.72 0.34 -15.60
CA SER A 81 -1.08 0.52 -17.01
C SER A 81 0.12 0.54 -17.96
N GLN A 82 1.31 0.96 -17.52
CA GLN A 82 2.45 1.22 -18.41
C GLN A 82 3.69 0.36 -18.18
N LEU A 83 3.90 -0.17 -16.97
CA LEU A 83 5.19 -0.76 -16.60
C LEU A 83 5.16 -2.27 -16.40
N ALA A 84 4.07 -2.84 -15.86
CA ALA A 84 3.71 -4.25 -15.94
C ALA A 84 2.50 -4.56 -15.04
N PRO A 85 1.61 -5.49 -15.44
CA PRO A 85 0.54 -6.01 -14.58
C PRO A 85 1.04 -6.83 -13.37
N ASP A 86 2.33 -7.15 -13.30
CA ASP A 86 2.95 -7.94 -12.22
C ASP A 86 3.40 -7.10 -11.01
N LEU A 87 3.22 -5.78 -11.06
CA LEU A 87 3.44 -4.96 -9.87
C LEU A 87 2.31 -5.32 -8.88
N GLN A 88 2.64 -6.04 -7.82
CA GLN A 88 1.68 -6.40 -6.77
C GLN A 88 1.28 -5.15 -5.97
N VAL A 89 0.45 -4.29 -6.58
CA VAL A 89 -0.01 -3.01 -6.03
C VAL A 89 -0.85 -3.24 -4.78
N ASP A 90 -1.55 -4.37 -4.70
CA ASP A 90 -2.27 -4.81 -3.51
C ASP A 90 -1.34 -4.86 -2.28
N PHE A 91 -0.13 -5.41 -2.44
CA PHE A 91 0.84 -5.50 -1.35
C PHE A 91 1.37 -4.11 -0.93
N PHE A 92 1.53 -3.20 -1.89
CA PHE A 92 1.88 -1.80 -1.60
C PHE A 92 0.81 -1.12 -0.74
N TRP A 93 -0.47 -1.24 -1.12
CA TRP A 93 -1.55 -0.64 -0.34
C TRP A 93 -1.72 -1.27 1.03
N GLY A 94 -1.50 -2.58 1.15
CA GLY A 94 -1.54 -3.26 2.43
C GLY A 94 -0.48 -2.76 3.41
N ILE A 95 0.77 -2.59 2.96
CA ILE A 95 1.84 -2.02 3.78
C ILE A 95 1.50 -0.59 4.20
N ILE A 96 1.06 0.26 3.27
CA ILE A 96 0.72 1.65 3.57
C ILE A 96 -0.43 1.71 4.60
N GLY A 97 -1.47 0.90 4.43
CA GLY A 97 -2.59 0.86 5.38
C GLY A 97 -2.17 0.47 6.79
N VAL A 98 -1.33 -0.56 6.94
CA VAL A 98 -0.83 -0.99 8.25
C VAL A 98 0.11 0.05 8.87
N LEU A 99 1.04 0.61 8.10
CA LEU A 99 1.96 1.65 8.60
C LEU A 99 1.22 2.88 9.11
N LEU A 100 0.19 3.32 8.39
CA LEU A 100 -0.59 4.49 8.79
C LEU A 100 -1.38 4.24 10.07
N LYS A 101 -1.89 3.02 10.28
CA LYS A 101 -2.56 2.65 11.55
C LYS A 101 -1.60 2.57 12.74
N LEU A 102 -0.35 2.17 12.55
CA LEU A 102 0.64 2.16 13.64
C LEU A 102 1.03 3.57 14.11
N THR A 103 0.78 4.59 13.28
CA THR A 103 1.04 6.00 13.63
C THR A 103 -0.12 6.68 14.36
N THR A 104 -1.24 5.98 14.59
CA THR A 104 -2.46 6.47 15.27
C THR A 104 -2.75 5.73 16.55
#